data_AF-A0A7V9IQN6-F1
#
_entry.id   AF-A0A7V9IQN6-F1
#
_cell.length_a   1.000
_cell.length_b   1.000
_cell.length_c   1.000
_cell.angle_alpha   90.00
_cell.angle_beta   90.00
_cell.angle_gamma   90.00
#
_symmetry.space_group_name_H-M   'P 1'
#
loop_
_entity.id
_entity.type
_entity.pdbx_description
1 polymer ?
#
loop_
_entity_poly.entity_id
_entity_poly.type
_entity_poly.pdbx_seq_one_letter_code
_entity_poly.pdbx_strand_id
1 'polypeptide(L)'
;MDRANRERIAPAVRAIPGNLGAYAGRNPDGSFAVVALTTSLQAVEDAQRAIMSTELLPGEDPALLTGPDRIQLAWVLAALPTTPLTV
;
A
#
# COMPACT_ATOMS: atom_id res chain seq x y z
N MET A 1 -1.50 12.29 -2.65
CA MET A 1 -2.18 11.18 -1.94
C MET A 1 -3.50 11.69 -1.39
N ASP A 2 -4.54 10.86 -1.45
CA ASP A 2 -5.87 11.20 -0.94
C ASP A 2 -5.92 11.21 0.59
N ARG A 3 -7.06 11.67 1.12
CA ARG A 3 -7.33 11.78 2.56
C ARG A 3 -7.31 10.42 3.26
N ALA A 4 -7.94 9.41 2.67
CA ALA A 4 -8.02 8.05 3.20
C ALA A 4 -6.63 7.48 3.48
N ASN A 5 -5.72 7.65 2.52
CA ASN A 5 -4.36 7.17 2.68
C ASN A 5 -3.61 7.89 3.80
N ARG A 6 -3.67 9.23 3.81
CA ARG A 6 -2.89 10.05 4.75
C ARG A 6 -3.38 9.89 6.19
N GLU A 7 -4.68 9.82 6.40
CA GLU A 7 -5.29 9.92 7.73
C GLU A 7 -5.67 8.56 8.33
N ARG A 8 -5.82 7.50 7.51
CA ARG A 8 -6.28 6.19 7.97
C ARG A 8 -5.34 5.04 7.59
N ILE A 9 -5.07 4.86 6.30
CA ILE A 9 -4.35 3.67 5.81
C ILE A 9 -2.87 3.71 6.17
N ALA A 10 -2.15 4.79 5.84
CA ALA A 10 -0.71 4.88 6.09
C ALA A 10 -0.38 4.79 7.60
N PRO A 11 -1.11 5.44 8.51
CA PRO A 11 -0.94 5.23 9.95
C PRO A 11 -1.13 3.77 10.38
N ALA A 12 -2.16 3.08 9.87
CA ALA A 12 -2.47 1.71 10.26
C ALA A 12 -1.38 0.71 9.86
N VAL A 13 -0.70 0.93 8.73
CA VAL A 13 0.31 -0.02 8.22
C VAL A 13 1.76 0.33 8.59
N ARG A 14 2.02 1.55 9.08
CA ARG A 14 3.41 2.05 9.27
C ARG A 14 4.24 1.22 10.25
N ALA A 15 3.61 0.65 11.27
CA ALA A 15 4.29 -0.10 12.33
C ALA A 15 4.41 -1.61 12.04
N ILE A 16 3.90 -2.08 10.90
CA ILE A 16 3.89 -3.51 10.56
C ILE A 16 5.31 -3.97 10.25
N PRO A 17 5.85 -4.98 10.96
CA PRO A 17 7.15 -5.54 10.65
C PRO A 17 7.22 -6.02 9.20
N GLY A 18 8.26 -5.59 8.48
CA GLY A 18 8.45 -5.96 7.08
C GLY A 18 7.65 -5.14 6.07
N ASN A 19 6.87 -4.14 6.48
CA ASN A 19 6.35 -3.13 5.57
C ASN A 19 7.46 -2.10 5.24
N LEU A 20 7.84 -2.00 3.97
CA LEU A 20 8.86 -1.06 3.49
C LEU A 20 8.26 0.22 2.87
N GLY A 21 6.94 0.26 2.74
CA GLY A 21 6.20 1.36 2.13
C GLY A 21 5.54 0.97 0.81
N ALA A 22 4.85 1.94 0.20
CA ALA A 22 4.12 1.73 -1.03
C ALA A 22 4.12 2.99 -1.92
N TYR A 23 4.03 2.75 -3.22
CA TYR A 23 3.74 3.76 -4.22
C TYR A 23 2.28 3.61 -4.67
N ALA A 24 1.56 4.73 -4.76
CA ALA A 24 0.19 4.75 -5.23
C ALA A 24 0.07 5.68 -6.45
N GLY A 25 -0.38 5.12 -7.57
CA GLY A 25 -0.74 5.85 -8.78
C GLY A 25 -2.26 5.88 -8.95
N ARG A 26 -2.78 7.00 -9.44
CA ARG A 26 -4.19 7.15 -9.79
C ARG A 26 -4.31 7.34 -11.30
N ASN A 27 -5.15 6.55 -11.94
CA ASN A 27 -5.45 6.68 -13.35
C ASN A 27 -6.50 7.78 -13.59
N PRO A 28 -6.60 8.33 -14.81
CA PRO A 28 -7.60 9.34 -15.16
C PRO A 28 -9.05 8.89 -14.97
N ASP A 29 -9.32 7.59 -15.12
CA ASP A 29 -10.64 6.97 -14.89
C ASP A 29 -10.99 6.84 -13.39
N GLY A 30 -10.09 7.26 -12.51
CA GLY A 30 -10.27 7.22 -11.06
C GLY A 30 -9.80 5.94 -10.40
N SER A 31 -9.39 4.92 -11.16
CA SER A 31 -8.81 3.69 -10.60
C SER A 31 -7.43 3.92 -9.98
N PHE A 32 -7.02 3.02 -9.08
CA PHE A 32 -5.74 3.09 -8.37
C PHE A 32 -4.89 1.85 -8.61
N ALA A 33 -3.59 2.06 -8.74
CA ALA A 33 -2.59 1.00 -8.69
C ALA A 33 -1.66 1.26 -7.50
N VAL A 34 -1.52 0.27 -6.62
CA VAL A 34 -0.65 0.33 -5.45
C VAL A 34 0.45 -0.73 -5.58
N VAL A 35 1.70 -0.29 -5.50
CA VAL A 35 2.87 -1.17 -5.45
C VAL A 35 3.44 -1.09 -4.04
N ALA A 36 3.18 -2.12 -3.23
CA ALA A 36 3.72 -2.25 -1.89
C ALA A 36 5.00 -3.09 -1.90
N LEU A 37 6.01 -2.63 -1.16
CA LEU A 37 7.25 -3.36 -0.95
C LEU A 37 7.24 -3.95 0.46
N THR A 38 7.44 -5.25 0.55
CA THR A 38 7.45 -5.96 1.83
C THR A 38 8.57 -6.99 1.87
N THR A 39 9.00 -7.37 3.07
CA THR A 39 10.05 -8.39 3.27
C THR A 39 9.50 -9.81 3.36
N SER A 40 8.17 -9.97 3.43
CA SER A 40 7.53 -11.28 3.57
C SER A 40 6.06 -11.24 3.12
N LEU A 41 5.53 -12.40 2.75
CA LEU A 41 4.10 -12.54 2.46
C LEU A 41 3.24 -12.22 3.70
N GLN A 42 3.71 -12.59 4.88
CA GLN A 42 3.03 -12.30 6.14
C GLN A 42 2.79 -10.80 6.34
N ALA A 43 3.76 -9.95 5.99
CA ALA A 43 3.62 -8.51 6.06
C ALA A 43 2.54 -7.96 5.10
N VAL A 44 2.33 -8.60 3.94
CA VAL A 44 1.23 -8.27 3.02
C VAL A 44 -0.11 -8.57 3.67
N GLU A 45 -0.25 -9.75 4.27
CA GLU A 45 -1.49 -10.15 4.94
C GLU A 45 -1.79 -9.29 6.17
N ASP A 46 -0.77 -8.97 6.99
CA ASP A 46 -0.90 -8.11 8.15
C ASP A 46 -1.32 -6.69 7.74
N ALA A 47 -0.74 -6.16 6.64
CA ALA A 47 -1.14 -4.87 6.11
C ALA A 47 -2.60 -4.87 5.64
N GLN A 48 -3.02 -5.90 4.92
CA GLN A 48 -4.42 -6.03 4.50
C GLN A 48 -5.36 -6.11 5.72
N ARG A 49 -5.04 -6.95 6.71
CA ARG A 49 -5.83 -7.05 7.94
C ARG A 49 -5.93 -5.72 8.69
N ALA A 50 -4.82 -5.00 8.83
CA ALA A 50 -4.78 -3.71 9.51
C ALA A 50 -5.58 -2.63 8.77
N ILE A 51 -5.55 -2.60 7.44
CA ILE A 51 -6.35 -1.65 6.65
C ILE A 51 -7.85 -1.96 6.82
N MET A 52 -8.20 -3.23 6.70
CA MET A 52 -9.59 -3.68 6.74
C MET A 52 -10.21 -3.60 8.15
N SER A 53 -9.40 -3.49 9.20
CA SER A 53 -9.89 -3.26 10.56
C SER A 53 -10.09 -1.78 10.92
N THR A 54 -9.70 -0.85 10.04
CA THR A 54 -9.94 0.58 10.26
C THR A 54 -11.40 0.96 9.96
N GLU A 55 -11.96 1.86 10.76
CA GLU A 55 -13.22 2.51 10.45
C GLU A 55 -13.03 3.53 9.32
N LEU A 56 -13.98 3.59 8.39
CA LEU A 56 -13.99 4.58 7.33
C LEU A 56 -14.13 6.00 7.89
N LEU A 57 -13.43 6.95 7.26
CA LEU A 57 -13.59 8.36 7.58
C LEU A 57 -14.94 8.89 7.07
N PRO A 58 -15.50 9.97 7.66
CA PRO A 58 -16.70 10.60 7.15
C PRO A 58 -16.57 10.98 5.68
N GLY A 59 -17.52 10.50 4.86
CA GLY A 59 -17.56 10.73 3.41
C GLY A 59 -16.77 9.74 2.56
N GLU A 60 -16.10 8.76 3.16
CA GLU A 60 -15.55 7.64 2.41
C GLU A 60 -16.67 6.71 1.94
N ASP A 61 -16.54 6.22 0.71
CA ASP A 61 -17.47 5.26 0.14
C ASP A 61 -17.23 3.86 0.76
N PRO A 62 -18.23 3.24 1.40
CA PRO A 62 -18.13 1.89 1.94
C PRO A 62 -17.76 0.83 0.91
N ALA A 63 -18.04 1.06 -0.37
CA ALA A 63 -17.60 0.18 -1.45
C ALA A 63 -16.06 0.07 -1.53
N LEU A 64 -15.31 1.01 -0.96
CA LEU A 64 -13.84 0.94 -0.91
C LEU A 64 -13.30 -0.12 0.06
N LEU A 65 -14.15 -0.75 0.88
CA LEU A 65 -13.78 -1.86 1.76
C LEU A 65 -13.96 -3.24 1.11
N THR A 66 -14.17 -3.34 -0.20
CA THR A 66 -14.17 -4.65 -0.86
C THR A 66 -12.77 -5.22 -1.06
N GLY A 67 -11.73 -4.42 -0.76
CA GLY A 67 -10.35 -4.77 -1.07
C GLY A 67 -10.03 -4.57 -2.56
N PRO A 68 -8.81 -4.94 -2.98
CA PRO A 68 -8.35 -4.76 -4.36
C PRO A 68 -9.05 -5.73 -5.33
N ASP A 69 -9.37 -5.25 -6.53
CA ASP A 69 -9.94 -6.09 -7.61
C ASP A 69 -8.97 -7.19 -8.08
N ARG A 70 -7.66 -6.93 -7.96
CA ARG A 70 -6.58 -7.84 -8.35
C ARG A 70 -5.37 -7.65 -7.46
N ILE A 71 -4.75 -8.75 -7.06
CA ILE A 71 -3.44 -8.78 -6.39
C ILE A 71 -2.47 -9.58 -7.26
N GLN A 72 -1.27 -9.05 -7.47
CA GLN A 72 -0.16 -9.78 -8.06
C GLN A 72 1.04 -9.69 -7.13
N LEU A 73 1.64 -10.84 -6.84
CA LEU A 73 2.86 -10.95 -6.05
C LEU A 73 4.05 -11.14 -6.98
N ALA A 74 5.13 -10.43 -6.70
CA ALA A 74 6.39 -10.56 -7.41
C ALA A 74 7.54 -10.49 -6.41
N TRP A 75 8.62 -11.22 -6.71
CA TRP A 75 9.85 -11.16 -5.93
C TRP A 75 10.74 -10.04 -6.46
N VAL A 76 11.27 -9.22 -5.55
CA VAL A 76 12.28 -8.23 -5.91
C VAL A 76 13.62 -8.95 -6.11
N LEU A 77 14.10 -8.97 -7.35
CA LEU A 77 15.38 -9.61 -7.69
C LEU A 77 16.57 -8.67 -7.51
N ALA A 78 16.38 -7.38 -7.77
CA ALA A 78 17.38 -6.35 -7.61
C ALA A 78 16.70 -4.99 -7.36
N ALA A 79 17.35 -4.13 -6.58
CA ALA A 79 17.00 -2.73 -6.42
C ALA A 79 18.23 -1.88 -6.74
N LEU A 80 18.13 -1.00 -7.74
CA LEU A 80 19.21 -0.12 -8.15
C LEU A 80 19.06 1.23 -7.43
N PRO A 81 20.15 1.79 -6.86
CA PRO A 81 20.09 3.13 -6.29
C PRO A 81 19.78 4.17 -7.38
N THR A 82 19.00 5.18 -7.03
CA THR A 82 18.64 6.29 -7.93
C THR A 82 19.79 7.30 -8.13
N THR A 83 20.86 7.17 -7.35
CA THR A 83 22.09 7.96 -7.47
C THR A 83 23.22 7.03 -7.91
N PRO A 84 24.02 7.37 -8.94
CA PRO A 84 25.16 6.55 -9.32
C PRO A 84 26.15 6.43 -8.16
N LEU A 85 26.57 5.20 -7.86
CA LEU A 85 27.65 4.93 -6.91
C LEU A 85 28.91 5.58 -7.47
N THR A 86 29.40 6.63 -6.81
CA THR A 86 30.71 7.21 -7.14
C THR A 86 31.77 6.27 -6.55
N VAL A 87 32.50 5.58 -7.42
CA VAL A 87 33.68 4.77 -7.08
C VAL A 87 34.91 5.67 -7.11
#